data_AF-A0A166GWI9-F1
#
_entry.id   AF-A0A166GWI9-F1
#
_cell.length_a   1.000
_cell.length_b   1.000
_cell.length_c   1.000
_cell.angle_alpha   90.00
_cell.angle_beta   90.00
_cell.angle_gamma   90.00
#
_symmetry.space_group_name_H-M   'P 1'
#
loop_
_entity.id
_entity.type
_entity.pdbx_description
1 polymer ?
#
loop_
_entity_poly.entity_id
_entity_poly.type
_entity_poly.pdbx_seq_one_letter_code
_entity_poly.pdbx_strand_id
1 'polypeptide(L)'
;MTYMIHRLERDCVTPLGIPVDNLSLEQTVSRIIELAKLRDGRARLVSTLNVDFLVNALGTRFSRARHPELLDVLRHSDLVTADGFPVVWLSRLVGRPVKQRVCGSDLVPALAPLARDNKLSIFLLGGGSGVAKKAAKRLEETNPGLKIAGIAAPYVYTAGPELANCYADDEAVVDQINRSGADILLLGLGNPKQELWFNRNRQRLQVPVSIGVGGTFEFIIGKVRRAPAWVRRLNLEWVYRILQDPVRLWRRYAHGLIKLAALSLPLAIARLSELADFMVHTLPSAEQVRWYRLWSNRDQSLAVLRLPTLVGYAYLRAVVDSLRDDESVNTLHLLDFSAVRRVELKAHQLLLTLGEMQQHKQFDVQCLGISPRLRRDLSVTRAMDAVQGQHVGTLEVIGTDEGRTFSCRSYALHDGVITFIGGEVSASDFAATGFIESLGHASRDRDCYIDLRGVTLLHSSAIVALSPFFQRDPESQGGFVFSGINAHVRQMFVMAGLGMPDTPLTDQQLLNMLCGEVPQRG
;
A
#
# COMPACT_ATOMS: atom_id res chain seq x y z
N MET A 1 9.73 -15.38 3.77
CA MET A 1 10.42 -14.16 4.21
C MET A 1 11.24 -13.48 3.11
N THR A 2 12.17 -14.18 2.43
CA THR A 2 13.12 -13.61 1.44
C THR A 2 12.50 -12.82 0.28
N TYR A 3 11.35 -13.24 -0.26
CA TYR A 3 10.65 -12.53 -1.35
C TYR A 3 10.06 -11.17 -0.91
N MET A 4 9.49 -11.12 0.29
CA MET A 4 8.89 -9.90 0.82
C MET A 4 9.98 -8.87 1.13
N ILE A 5 11.13 -9.34 1.64
CA ILE A 5 12.33 -8.51 1.84
C ILE A 5 12.75 -7.86 0.50
N HIS A 6 12.84 -8.63 -0.59
CA HIS A 6 13.16 -8.06 -1.91
C HIS A 6 12.09 -7.13 -2.50
N ARG A 7 10.81 -7.32 -2.21
CA ARG A 7 9.73 -6.41 -2.67
C ARG A 7 9.77 -5.08 -1.92
N LEU A 8 10.11 -5.11 -0.63
CA LEU A 8 10.25 -3.96 0.25
C LEU A 8 11.54 -3.16 0.03
N GLU A 9 12.52 -3.75 -0.65
CA GLU A 9 13.76 -3.13 -1.15
C GLU A 9 13.59 -2.49 -2.54
N ARG A 10 12.44 -2.68 -3.21
CA ARG A 10 12.25 -2.10 -4.54
C ARG A 10 12.20 -0.59 -4.45
N ASP A 11 13.17 0.03 -5.13
CA ASP A 11 13.14 1.46 -5.34
C ASP A 11 12.04 1.83 -6.35
N CYS A 12 10.81 1.99 -5.88
CA CYS A 12 9.70 2.41 -6.74
C CYS A 12 9.33 3.89 -6.58
N VAL A 13 8.53 4.36 -7.53
CA VAL A 13 7.69 5.57 -7.47
C VAL A 13 6.26 5.11 -7.67
N THR A 14 5.30 5.63 -6.91
CA THR A 14 3.93 5.08 -6.94
C THR A 14 2.89 6.08 -7.48
N PRO A 15 2.95 6.45 -8.77
CA PRO A 15 1.94 7.34 -9.35
C PRO A 15 0.57 6.65 -9.35
N LEU A 16 -0.42 7.34 -8.79
CA LEU A 16 -1.82 6.87 -8.78
C LEU A 16 -1.99 5.46 -8.19
N GLY A 17 -1.12 5.05 -7.26
CA GLY A 17 -1.25 3.80 -6.51
C GLY A 17 -0.66 2.57 -7.19
N ILE A 18 0.12 2.72 -8.27
CA ILE A 18 0.80 1.61 -8.95
C ILE A 18 2.33 1.77 -8.80
N PRO A 19 3.05 0.80 -8.22
CA PRO A 19 4.48 0.92 -7.93
C PRO A 19 5.31 0.73 -9.19
N VAL A 20 5.86 1.82 -9.75
CA VAL A 20 6.73 1.84 -10.93
C VAL A 20 8.19 1.81 -10.47
N ASP A 21 8.98 0.83 -10.91
CA ASP A 21 10.38 0.71 -10.53
C ASP A 21 11.25 1.82 -11.13
N ASN A 22 12.10 2.39 -10.29
CA ASN A 22 13.01 3.47 -10.62
C ASN A 22 14.33 2.94 -11.19
N LEU A 23 14.25 2.23 -12.32
CA LEU A 23 15.38 1.57 -12.98
C LEU A 23 15.66 2.17 -14.37
N SER A 24 16.92 2.11 -14.80
CA SER A 24 17.27 2.29 -16.22
C SER A 24 16.87 1.06 -17.05
N LEU A 25 16.93 1.15 -18.38
CA LEU A 25 16.69 0.00 -19.26
C LEU A 25 17.68 -1.14 -18.95
N GLU A 26 18.96 -0.80 -18.78
CA GLU A 26 20.02 -1.77 -18.45
C GLU A 26 19.78 -2.46 -17.10
N GLN A 27 19.42 -1.67 -16.07
CA GLN A 27 19.07 -2.20 -14.76
C GLN A 27 17.81 -3.08 -14.82
N THR A 28 16.83 -2.69 -15.61
CA THR A 28 15.60 -3.46 -15.83
C THR A 28 15.92 -4.82 -16.46
N VAL A 29 16.71 -4.84 -17.54
CA VAL A 29 17.08 -6.08 -18.21
C VAL A 29 17.92 -6.97 -17.29
N SER A 30 18.89 -6.39 -16.58
CA SER A 30 19.71 -7.12 -15.60
C SER A 30 18.85 -7.78 -14.53
N ARG A 31 17.88 -7.03 -13.97
CA ARG A 31 16.92 -7.58 -13.01
C ARG A 31 16.08 -8.70 -13.60
N ILE A 32 15.63 -8.58 -14.86
CA ILE A 32 14.88 -9.67 -15.53
C ILE A 32 15.73 -10.93 -15.66
N ILE A 33 17.02 -10.80 -15.99
CA ILE A 33 17.96 -11.93 -16.07
C ILE A 33 18.15 -12.57 -14.68
N GLU A 34 18.26 -11.78 -13.62
CA GLU A 34 18.28 -12.28 -12.24
C GLU A 34 17.01 -13.07 -11.92
N LEU A 35 15.83 -12.50 -12.21
CA LEU A 35 14.54 -13.15 -11.97
C LEU A 35 14.40 -14.45 -12.77
N ALA A 36 14.89 -14.49 -14.01
CA ALA A 36 14.89 -15.68 -14.85
C ALA A 36 15.72 -16.84 -14.24
N LYS A 37 16.75 -16.52 -13.45
CA LYS A 37 17.65 -17.51 -12.82
C LYS A 37 17.15 -18.07 -11.49
N LEU A 38 16.20 -17.41 -10.81
CA LEU A 38 15.83 -17.76 -9.44
C LEU A 38 15.15 -19.12 -9.27
N ARG A 39 14.51 -19.68 -10.32
CA ARG A 39 13.90 -21.03 -10.41
C ARG A 39 13.36 -21.62 -9.09
N ASP A 40 12.70 -20.79 -8.29
CA ASP A 40 12.20 -21.11 -6.94
C ASP A 40 10.73 -21.57 -6.97
N GLY A 41 10.28 -22.10 -8.11
CA GLY A 41 8.89 -22.52 -8.33
C GLY A 41 7.89 -21.37 -8.44
N ARG A 42 8.34 -20.11 -8.46
CA ARG A 42 7.47 -18.94 -8.51
C ARG A 42 7.50 -18.26 -9.88
N ALA A 43 6.33 -18.18 -10.53
CA ALA A 43 6.14 -17.31 -11.68
C ALA A 43 6.09 -15.83 -11.26
N ARG A 44 6.87 -14.99 -11.94
CA ARG A 44 6.94 -13.54 -11.73
C ARG A 44 6.41 -12.77 -12.92
N LEU A 45 5.84 -11.60 -12.67
CA LEU A 45 5.30 -10.70 -13.71
C LEU A 45 6.10 -9.40 -13.81
N VAL A 46 6.45 -9.06 -15.03
CA VAL A 46 6.96 -7.74 -15.43
C VAL A 46 5.87 -7.02 -16.22
N SER A 47 5.38 -5.89 -15.71
CA SER A 47 4.35 -5.07 -16.36
C SER A 47 4.95 -3.81 -16.97
N THR A 48 4.70 -3.55 -18.25
CA THR A 48 5.15 -2.33 -18.93
C THR A 48 4.08 -1.25 -18.86
N LEU A 49 4.00 -0.55 -17.72
CA LEU A 49 2.91 0.36 -17.41
C LEU A 49 2.88 1.55 -18.37
N ASN A 50 1.77 1.69 -19.10
CA ASN A 50 1.49 2.83 -19.97
C ASN A 50 0.12 3.46 -19.65
N VAL A 51 -0.28 4.49 -20.40
CA VAL A 51 -1.57 5.20 -20.17
C VAL A 51 -2.77 4.26 -20.25
N ASP A 52 -2.76 3.27 -21.13
CA ASP A 52 -3.91 2.36 -21.27
C ASP A 52 -4.11 1.50 -20.03
N PHE A 53 -3.03 1.13 -19.34
CA PHE A 53 -3.13 0.46 -18.04
C PHE A 53 -3.83 1.33 -17.01
N LEU A 54 -3.41 2.60 -16.90
CA LEU A 54 -4.03 3.56 -15.99
C LEU A 54 -5.52 3.74 -16.32
N VAL A 55 -5.85 3.90 -17.60
CA VAL A 55 -7.22 4.12 -18.10
C VAL A 55 -8.14 2.92 -17.87
N ASN A 56 -7.60 1.70 -17.95
CA ASN A 56 -8.33 0.45 -17.77
C ASN A 56 -8.47 0.09 -16.29
N ALA A 57 -7.41 0.28 -15.48
CA ALA A 57 -7.39 -0.07 -14.07
C ALA A 57 -8.16 0.96 -13.22
N LEU A 58 -8.00 2.25 -13.50
CA LEU A 58 -8.48 3.33 -12.65
C LEU A 58 -9.83 3.90 -13.10
N GLY A 59 -10.69 4.17 -12.13
CA GLY A 59 -11.91 4.96 -12.33
C GLY A 59 -11.60 6.46 -12.26
N THR A 60 -12.50 7.29 -12.80
CA THR A 60 -12.38 8.76 -12.69
C THR A 60 -12.56 9.27 -11.26
N ARG A 61 -13.19 8.47 -10.39
CA ARG A 61 -13.20 8.70 -8.94
C ARG A 61 -12.05 7.93 -8.31
N PHE A 62 -11.10 8.63 -7.69
CA PHE A 62 -9.89 8.02 -7.11
C PHE A 62 -10.17 6.91 -6.11
N SER A 63 -11.27 6.96 -5.37
CA SER A 63 -11.65 5.92 -4.42
C SER A 63 -12.17 4.62 -5.05
N ARG A 64 -12.38 4.57 -6.38
CA ARG A 64 -12.94 3.38 -7.05
C ARG A 64 -12.14 2.98 -8.28
N ALA A 65 -11.60 1.77 -8.26
CA ALA A 65 -10.97 1.17 -9.43
C ALA A 65 -12.03 0.84 -10.50
N ARG A 66 -11.65 0.95 -11.77
CA ARG A 66 -12.50 0.51 -12.91
C ARG A 66 -12.38 -1.00 -13.11
N HIS A 67 -11.17 -1.53 -13.01
CA HIS A 67 -10.90 -2.96 -12.92
C HIS A 67 -10.08 -3.22 -11.65
N PRO A 68 -10.73 -3.60 -10.53
CA PRO A 68 -10.04 -3.90 -9.28
C PRO A 68 -8.99 -5.01 -9.44
N GLU A 69 -9.31 -6.07 -10.17
CA GLU A 69 -8.39 -7.19 -10.44
C GLU A 69 -7.15 -6.74 -11.22
N LEU A 70 -7.30 -5.90 -12.26
CA LEU A 70 -6.15 -5.38 -13.00
C LEU A 70 -5.28 -4.48 -12.11
N LEU A 71 -5.90 -3.61 -11.30
CA LEU A 71 -5.16 -2.77 -10.36
C LEU A 71 -4.37 -3.61 -9.35
N ASP A 72 -5.00 -4.67 -8.85
CA ASP A 72 -4.37 -5.61 -7.93
C ASP A 72 -3.17 -6.31 -8.58
N VAL A 73 -3.32 -6.83 -9.79
CA VAL A 73 -2.22 -7.44 -10.55
C VAL A 73 -1.07 -6.45 -10.74
N LEU A 74 -1.35 -5.19 -11.11
CA LEU A 74 -0.31 -4.18 -11.32
C LEU A 74 0.43 -3.80 -10.03
N ARG A 75 -0.26 -3.80 -8.89
CA ARG A 75 0.37 -3.60 -7.57
C ARG A 75 1.26 -4.78 -7.18
N HIS A 76 0.85 -5.99 -7.55
CA HIS A 76 1.50 -7.25 -7.23
C HIS A 76 2.47 -7.77 -8.31
N SER A 77 2.72 -6.99 -9.35
CA SER A 77 3.78 -7.27 -10.32
C SER A 77 5.15 -7.17 -9.66
N ASP A 78 6.03 -8.12 -9.96
CA ASP A 78 7.39 -8.20 -9.40
C ASP A 78 8.31 -7.11 -9.97
N LEU A 79 7.97 -6.58 -11.14
CA LEU A 79 8.61 -5.44 -11.77
C LEU A 79 7.59 -4.67 -12.60
N VAL A 80 7.61 -3.34 -12.54
CA VAL A 80 6.74 -2.45 -13.31
C VAL A 80 7.58 -1.36 -13.94
N THR A 81 7.63 -1.31 -15.26
CA THR A 81 8.42 -0.32 -15.99
C THR A 81 7.57 0.88 -16.42
N ALA A 82 8.20 2.05 -16.53
CA ALA A 82 7.56 3.25 -17.08
C ALA A 82 7.54 3.20 -18.62
N ASP A 83 6.47 2.68 -19.22
CA ASP A 83 6.27 2.62 -20.66
C ASP A 83 5.47 3.85 -21.16
N GLY A 84 6.19 4.93 -21.46
CA GLY A 84 5.62 6.15 -22.04
C GLY A 84 5.85 7.40 -21.21
N PHE A 85 5.86 8.55 -21.90
CA PHE A 85 6.06 9.85 -21.27
C PHE A 85 5.04 10.19 -20.17
N PRO A 86 3.74 9.87 -20.30
CA PRO A 86 2.77 10.16 -19.25
C PRO A 86 3.09 9.56 -17.88
N VAL A 87 3.62 8.33 -17.84
CA VAL A 87 4.02 7.68 -16.57
C VAL A 87 5.24 8.38 -15.98
N VAL A 88 6.22 8.75 -16.83
CA VAL A 88 7.37 9.55 -16.41
C VAL A 88 6.93 10.92 -15.87
N TRP A 89 5.97 11.57 -16.50
CA TRP A 89 5.43 12.86 -16.04
C TRP A 89 4.67 12.72 -14.71
N LEU A 90 3.85 11.68 -14.54
CA LEU A 90 3.20 11.40 -13.26
C LEU A 90 4.22 11.16 -12.13
N SER A 91 5.34 10.48 -12.40
CA SER A 91 6.41 10.30 -11.40
C SER A 91 7.00 11.63 -10.92
N ARG A 92 7.13 12.62 -11.83
CA ARG A 92 7.57 13.98 -11.49
C ARG A 92 6.55 14.70 -10.62
N LEU A 93 5.25 14.53 -10.89
CA LEU A 93 4.19 15.12 -10.07
C LEU A 93 4.16 14.54 -8.64
N VAL A 94 4.51 13.27 -8.46
CA VAL A 94 4.68 12.66 -7.12
C VAL A 94 5.93 13.19 -6.39
N GLY A 95 6.81 13.93 -7.08
CA GLY A 95 8.03 14.49 -6.51
C GLY A 95 9.24 13.56 -6.57
N ARG A 96 9.14 12.44 -7.30
CA ARG A 96 10.24 11.48 -7.47
C ARG A 96 10.30 10.98 -8.92
N PRO A 97 11.11 11.62 -9.79
CA PRO A 97 11.17 11.22 -11.20
C PRO A 97 11.78 9.84 -11.36
N VAL A 98 11.20 9.02 -12.25
CA VAL A 98 11.84 7.76 -12.68
C VAL A 98 13.11 8.04 -13.49
N LYS A 99 14.15 7.22 -13.31
CA LYS A 99 15.46 7.34 -13.99
C LYS A 99 15.33 7.34 -15.51
N GLN A 100 14.54 6.42 -16.07
CA GLN A 100 14.42 6.27 -17.51
C GLN A 100 13.03 5.78 -17.91
N ARG A 101 12.57 6.20 -19.10
CA ARG A 101 11.45 5.58 -19.80
C ARG A 101 11.90 4.22 -20.36
N VAL A 102 11.21 3.15 -19.99
CA VAL A 102 11.52 1.78 -20.40
C VAL A 102 10.29 1.19 -21.09
N CYS A 103 10.28 1.29 -22.42
CA CYS A 103 9.19 0.80 -23.25
C CYS A 103 9.28 -0.72 -23.45
N GLY A 104 8.16 -1.44 -23.49
CA GLY A 104 8.17 -2.88 -23.77
C GLY A 104 8.82 -3.21 -25.13
N SER A 105 8.69 -2.31 -26.10
CA SER A 105 9.29 -2.46 -27.42
C SER A 105 10.82 -2.33 -27.41
N ASP A 106 11.41 -1.60 -26.46
CA ASP A 106 12.86 -1.46 -26.26
C ASP A 106 13.40 -2.57 -25.35
N LEU A 107 12.55 -3.10 -24.46
CA LEU A 107 12.89 -4.13 -23.51
C LEU A 107 13.27 -5.45 -24.18
N VAL A 108 12.45 -5.96 -25.12
CA VAL A 108 12.71 -7.26 -25.76
C VAL A 108 14.00 -7.27 -26.60
N PRO A 109 14.28 -6.26 -27.45
CA PRO A 109 15.55 -6.19 -28.17
C PRO A 109 16.78 -6.06 -27.26
N ALA A 110 16.66 -5.38 -26.12
CA ALA A 110 17.76 -5.28 -25.14
C ALA A 110 17.93 -6.57 -24.32
N LEU A 111 16.85 -7.30 -24.07
CA LEU A 111 16.85 -8.56 -23.32
C LEU A 111 17.38 -9.75 -24.15
N ALA A 112 17.07 -9.80 -25.44
CA ALA A 112 17.44 -10.90 -26.34
C ALA A 112 18.96 -11.26 -26.34
N PRO A 113 19.90 -10.30 -26.52
CA PRO A 113 21.32 -10.62 -26.49
C PRO A 113 21.79 -11.12 -25.11
N LEU A 114 21.28 -10.54 -24.02
CA LEU A 114 21.62 -10.97 -22.67
C LEU A 114 21.02 -12.34 -22.33
N ALA A 115 19.82 -12.66 -22.83
CA ALA A 115 19.24 -13.98 -22.72
C ALA A 115 20.10 -15.02 -23.44
N ARG A 116 20.56 -14.73 -24.67
CA ARG A 116 21.53 -15.56 -25.40
C ARG A 116 22.80 -15.80 -24.57
N ASP A 117 23.43 -14.72 -24.10
CA ASP A 117 24.72 -14.80 -23.39
C ASP A 117 24.61 -15.58 -22.07
N ASN A 118 23.44 -15.52 -21.43
CA ASN A 118 23.13 -16.28 -20.22
C ASN A 118 22.52 -17.66 -20.50
N LYS A 119 22.44 -18.09 -21.78
CA LYS A 119 21.84 -19.36 -22.22
C LYS A 119 20.39 -19.55 -21.77
N LEU A 120 19.65 -18.46 -21.63
CA LEU A 120 18.24 -18.44 -21.28
C LEU A 120 17.37 -18.57 -22.54
N SER A 121 16.28 -19.31 -22.39
CA SER A 121 15.35 -19.62 -23.46
C SER A 121 14.05 -18.83 -23.34
N ILE A 122 13.48 -18.45 -24.48
CA ILE A 122 12.32 -17.56 -24.55
C ILE A 122 11.12 -18.29 -25.15
N PHE A 123 9.95 -18.16 -24.52
CA PHE A 123 8.66 -18.57 -25.08
C PHE A 123 7.83 -17.35 -25.48
N LEU A 124 7.21 -17.38 -26.66
CA LEU A 124 6.34 -16.30 -27.14
C LEU A 124 4.87 -16.73 -27.09
N LEU A 125 4.07 -16.05 -26.26
CA LEU A 125 2.63 -16.28 -26.15
C LEU A 125 1.84 -15.10 -26.71
N GLY A 126 0.94 -15.36 -27.66
CA GLY A 126 0.04 -14.38 -28.24
C GLY A 126 0.49 -13.81 -29.58
N GLY A 127 0.06 -12.58 -29.88
CA GLY A 127 0.09 -12.03 -31.23
C GLY A 127 -0.98 -12.63 -32.14
N GLY A 128 -1.36 -11.89 -33.19
CA GLY A 128 -2.26 -12.42 -34.23
C GLY A 128 -1.64 -13.60 -34.98
N SER A 129 -2.44 -14.29 -35.80
CA SER A 129 -2.00 -15.46 -36.58
C SER A 129 -0.66 -15.20 -37.30
N GLY A 130 0.34 -16.03 -37.00
CA GLY A 130 1.69 -15.97 -37.58
C GLY A 130 2.61 -14.84 -37.06
N VAL A 131 2.13 -13.92 -36.21
CA VAL A 131 2.93 -12.79 -35.71
C VAL A 131 4.04 -13.26 -34.78
N ALA A 132 3.72 -14.07 -33.76
CA ALA A 132 4.74 -14.58 -32.83
C ALA A 132 5.77 -15.48 -33.53
N LYS A 133 5.34 -16.30 -34.51
CA LYS A 133 6.25 -17.11 -35.34
C LYS A 133 7.27 -16.27 -36.10
N LYS A 134 6.82 -15.19 -36.74
CA LYS A 134 7.72 -14.24 -37.43
C LYS A 134 8.62 -13.48 -36.45
N ALA A 135 8.10 -13.12 -35.28
CA ALA A 135 8.88 -12.42 -34.26
C ALA A 135 10.00 -13.30 -33.70
N ALA A 136 9.71 -14.57 -33.39
CA ALA A 136 10.70 -15.56 -32.96
C ALA A 136 11.82 -15.72 -34.00
N LYS A 137 11.45 -15.95 -35.27
CA LYS A 137 12.43 -16.07 -36.35
C LYS A 137 13.35 -14.85 -36.44
N ARG A 138 12.79 -13.64 -36.35
CA ARG A 138 13.60 -12.42 -36.40
C ARG A 138 14.51 -12.26 -35.18
N LEU A 139 14.06 -12.68 -34.00
CA LEU A 139 14.88 -12.67 -32.79
C LEU A 139 16.08 -13.62 -32.93
N GLU A 140 15.87 -14.81 -33.48
CA GLU A 140 16.94 -15.78 -33.78
C GLU A 140 17.92 -15.26 -34.84
N GLU A 141 17.40 -14.68 -35.93
CA GLU A 141 18.22 -14.09 -37.01
C GLU A 141 19.10 -12.93 -36.50
N THR A 142 18.56 -12.09 -35.62
CA THR A 142 19.29 -10.93 -35.06
C THR A 142 20.18 -11.28 -33.88
N ASN A 143 19.96 -12.43 -33.23
CA ASN A 143 20.73 -12.90 -32.08
C ASN A 143 21.11 -14.37 -32.28
N PRO A 144 22.10 -14.69 -33.14
CA PRO A 144 22.53 -16.06 -33.35
C PRO A 144 22.89 -16.76 -32.04
N GLY A 145 22.31 -17.94 -31.78
CA GLY A 145 22.47 -18.69 -30.54
C GLY A 145 21.38 -18.45 -29.48
N LEU A 146 20.46 -17.50 -29.70
CA LEU A 146 19.27 -17.35 -28.87
C LEU A 146 18.34 -18.56 -29.03
N LYS A 147 17.88 -19.14 -27.92
CA LYS A 147 16.95 -20.29 -27.95
C LYS A 147 15.51 -19.83 -27.79
N ILE A 148 14.68 -20.08 -28.80
CA ILE A 148 13.22 -19.98 -28.68
C ILE A 148 12.68 -21.35 -28.25
N ALA A 149 12.16 -21.44 -27.01
CA ALA A 149 11.67 -22.69 -26.43
C ALA A 149 10.29 -23.10 -26.95
N GLY A 150 9.50 -22.14 -27.41
CA GLY A 150 8.17 -22.41 -27.95
C GLY A 150 7.39 -21.16 -28.32
N ILE A 151 6.28 -21.38 -29.02
CA ILE A 151 5.38 -20.34 -29.49
C ILE A 151 3.95 -20.86 -29.38
N ALA A 152 3.05 -20.04 -28.85
CA ALA A 152 1.62 -20.29 -28.85
C ALA A 152 0.85 -18.99 -29.07
N ALA A 153 -0.33 -19.06 -29.69
CA ALA A 153 -1.19 -17.89 -29.91
C ALA A 153 -2.64 -18.25 -29.59
N PRO A 154 -2.95 -18.58 -28.32
CA PRO A 154 -4.30 -18.95 -27.94
C PRO A 154 -5.23 -17.75 -27.97
N TYR A 155 -6.53 -18.02 -28.10
CA TYR A 155 -7.55 -17.05 -27.78
C TYR A 155 -7.72 -16.97 -26.26
N VAL A 156 -7.74 -15.77 -25.69
CA VAL A 156 -7.87 -15.55 -24.25
C VAL A 156 -9.16 -14.81 -23.93
N TYR A 157 -9.99 -15.47 -23.13
CA TYR A 157 -11.25 -14.95 -22.60
C TYR A 157 -10.99 -14.15 -21.31
N THR A 158 -11.56 -12.95 -21.24
CA THR A 158 -11.47 -12.05 -20.07
C THR A 158 -12.84 -11.55 -19.58
N ALA A 159 -13.90 -11.93 -20.27
CA ALA A 159 -15.30 -11.60 -19.95
C ALA A 159 -16.20 -12.54 -20.77
N GLY A 160 -17.48 -12.62 -20.40
CA GLY A 160 -18.48 -13.43 -21.10
C GLY A 160 -18.61 -14.85 -20.56
N PRO A 161 -19.61 -15.62 -21.03
CA PRO A 161 -19.90 -16.97 -20.57
C PRO A 161 -18.76 -17.95 -20.80
N GLU A 162 -17.93 -17.72 -21.83
CA GLU A 162 -16.76 -18.55 -22.15
C GLU A 162 -15.67 -18.47 -21.08
N LEU A 163 -15.67 -17.43 -20.24
CA LEU A 163 -14.77 -17.33 -19.09
C LEU A 163 -14.98 -18.48 -18.10
N ALA A 164 -16.18 -19.05 -18.00
CA ALA A 164 -16.45 -20.18 -17.09
C ALA A 164 -15.63 -21.44 -17.46
N ASN A 165 -15.36 -21.64 -18.75
CA ASN A 165 -14.66 -22.82 -19.26
C ASN A 165 -13.18 -22.55 -19.61
N CYS A 166 -12.68 -21.34 -19.35
CA CYS A 166 -11.34 -20.92 -19.77
C CYS A 166 -10.20 -21.74 -19.13
N TYR A 167 -10.44 -22.43 -18.00
CA TYR A 167 -9.41 -23.21 -17.31
C TYR A 167 -8.88 -24.38 -18.15
N ALA A 168 -9.73 -25.02 -18.95
CA ALA A 168 -9.32 -26.12 -19.82
C ALA A 168 -8.49 -25.62 -21.02
N ASP A 169 -8.90 -24.50 -21.61
CA ASP A 169 -8.14 -23.86 -22.70
C ASP A 169 -6.78 -23.34 -22.20
N ASP A 170 -6.77 -22.72 -21.01
CA ASP A 170 -5.55 -22.22 -20.37
C ASP A 170 -4.63 -23.38 -19.96
N GLU A 171 -5.18 -24.52 -19.53
CA GLU A 171 -4.41 -25.71 -19.13
C GLU A 171 -3.51 -26.23 -20.25
N ALA A 172 -4.05 -26.42 -21.46
CA ALA A 172 -3.26 -26.91 -22.59
C ALA A 172 -2.08 -25.97 -22.92
N VAL A 173 -2.31 -24.66 -22.82
CA VAL A 173 -1.28 -23.63 -23.07
C VAL A 173 -0.24 -23.61 -21.95
N VAL A 174 -0.67 -23.66 -20.69
CA VAL A 174 0.22 -23.70 -19.52
C VAL A 174 1.10 -24.94 -19.57
N ASP A 175 0.54 -26.10 -19.92
CA ASP A 175 1.28 -27.35 -20.09
C ASP A 175 2.33 -27.23 -21.20
N GLN A 176 1.97 -26.65 -22.34
CA GLN A 176 2.91 -26.42 -23.44
C GLN A 176 4.07 -25.50 -22.99
N ILE A 177 3.75 -24.42 -22.26
CA ILE A 177 4.74 -23.49 -21.72
C ILE A 177 5.67 -24.21 -20.73
N ASN A 178 5.12 -24.96 -19.77
CA ASN A 178 5.91 -25.65 -18.75
C ASN A 178 6.81 -26.74 -19.38
N ARG A 179 6.29 -27.55 -20.31
CA ARG A 179 7.06 -28.59 -21.01
C ARG A 179 8.18 -28.02 -21.87
N SER A 180 8.06 -26.78 -22.34
CA SER A 180 9.12 -26.12 -23.12
C SER A 180 10.38 -25.85 -22.32
N GLY A 181 10.28 -25.81 -20.98
CA GLY A 181 11.40 -25.47 -20.09
C GLY A 181 11.87 -24.02 -20.19
N ALA A 182 11.04 -23.13 -20.76
CA ALA A 182 11.37 -21.73 -20.99
C ALA A 182 11.78 -20.99 -19.71
N ASP A 183 12.76 -20.10 -19.83
CA ASP A 183 13.23 -19.25 -18.74
C ASP A 183 12.48 -17.91 -18.70
N ILE A 184 12.06 -17.43 -19.88
CA ILE A 184 11.38 -16.15 -20.06
C ILE A 184 10.12 -16.36 -20.91
N LEU A 185 8.97 -15.91 -20.42
CA LEU A 185 7.69 -15.92 -21.15
C LEU A 185 7.33 -14.50 -21.61
N LEU A 186 7.25 -14.27 -22.91
CA LEU A 186 6.78 -13.00 -23.48
C LEU A 186 5.28 -13.07 -23.77
N LEU A 187 4.50 -12.23 -23.08
CA LEU A 187 3.04 -12.17 -23.21
C LEU A 187 2.63 -11.03 -24.16
N GLY A 188 2.27 -11.38 -25.39
CA GLY A 188 1.78 -10.48 -26.44
C GLY A 188 0.26 -10.51 -26.65
N LEU A 189 -0.52 -10.64 -25.56
CA LEU A 189 -1.99 -10.72 -25.62
C LEU A 189 -2.67 -9.34 -25.55
N GLY A 190 -1.93 -8.32 -25.10
CA GLY A 190 -2.42 -6.96 -24.88
C GLY A 190 -3.07 -6.77 -23.52
N ASN A 191 -3.02 -5.53 -23.01
CA ASN A 191 -3.67 -5.13 -21.76
C ASN A 191 -5.18 -4.95 -21.99
N PRO A 192 -6.05 -5.47 -21.11
CA PRO A 192 -5.75 -6.12 -19.81
C PRO A 192 -5.57 -7.64 -19.85
N LYS A 193 -5.69 -8.27 -21.04
CA LYS A 193 -5.75 -9.72 -21.17
C LYS A 193 -4.53 -10.44 -20.64
N GLN A 194 -3.33 -9.92 -20.94
CA GLN A 194 -2.08 -10.57 -20.53
C GLN A 194 -1.90 -10.57 -19.00
N GLU A 195 -2.27 -9.47 -18.31
CA GLU A 195 -2.18 -9.39 -16.84
C GLU A 195 -3.17 -10.33 -16.16
N LEU A 196 -4.42 -10.34 -16.62
CA LEU A 196 -5.47 -11.17 -16.05
C LEU A 196 -5.21 -12.66 -16.31
N TRP A 197 -4.77 -13.02 -17.51
CA TRP A 197 -4.40 -14.40 -17.85
C TRP A 197 -3.22 -14.89 -17.03
N PHE A 198 -2.19 -14.05 -16.87
CA PHE A 198 -1.04 -14.39 -16.03
C PHE A 198 -1.48 -14.61 -14.58
N ASN A 199 -2.26 -13.70 -14.01
CA ASN A 199 -2.68 -13.80 -12.61
C ASN A 199 -3.47 -15.08 -12.34
N ARG A 200 -4.41 -15.43 -13.22
CA ARG A 200 -5.22 -16.65 -13.15
C ARG A 200 -4.36 -17.93 -13.18
N ASN A 201 -3.29 -17.93 -13.97
CA ASN A 201 -2.44 -19.10 -14.19
C ASN A 201 -1.12 -19.06 -13.39
N ARG A 202 -0.89 -18.03 -12.59
CA ARG A 202 0.39 -17.75 -11.92
C ARG A 202 0.91 -18.92 -11.10
N GLN A 203 0.01 -19.62 -10.38
CA GLN A 203 0.36 -20.75 -9.52
C GLN A 203 0.70 -22.03 -10.31
N ARG A 204 0.32 -22.10 -11.59
CA ARG A 204 0.56 -23.26 -12.46
C ARG A 204 1.76 -23.06 -13.39
N LEU A 205 2.19 -21.83 -13.61
CA LEU A 205 3.31 -21.49 -14.47
C LEU A 205 4.64 -21.80 -13.77
N GLN A 206 5.49 -22.57 -14.44
CA GLN A 206 6.85 -22.89 -13.98
C GLN A 206 7.92 -21.96 -14.56
N VAL A 207 7.55 -21.10 -15.51
CA VAL A 207 8.48 -20.11 -16.08
C VAL A 207 8.82 -19.05 -15.03
N PRO A 208 10.11 -18.84 -14.70
CA PRO A 208 10.49 -17.96 -13.60
C PRO A 208 10.06 -16.51 -13.78
N VAL A 209 10.08 -15.98 -15.01
CA VAL A 209 9.69 -14.60 -15.32
C VAL A 209 8.84 -14.51 -16.58
N SER A 210 7.73 -13.78 -16.47
CA SER A 210 6.82 -13.45 -17.56
C SER A 210 6.77 -11.94 -17.77
N ILE A 211 6.79 -11.50 -19.03
CA ILE A 211 6.86 -10.09 -19.39
C ILE A 211 5.66 -9.73 -20.26
N GLY A 212 4.82 -8.83 -19.77
CA GLY A 212 3.76 -8.22 -20.54
C GLY A 212 4.33 -7.32 -21.62
N VAL A 213 4.34 -7.76 -22.88
CA VAL A 213 4.95 -7.01 -24.01
C VAL A 213 3.92 -6.49 -25.01
N GLY A 214 2.64 -6.87 -24.88
CA GLY A 214 1.56 -6.38 -25.73
C GLY A 214 1.88 -6.45 -27.23
N GLY A 215 1.78 -5.31 -27.93
CA GLY A 215 2.03 -5.20 -29.37
C GLY A 215 3.49 -5.30 -29.81
N THR A 216 4.45 -5.62 -28.91
CA THR A 216 5.89 -5.62 -29.22
C THR A 216 6.26 -6.58 -30.35
N PHE A 217 5.57 -7.71 -30.51
CA PHE A 217 5.83 -8.64 -31.61
C PHE A 217 5.62 -7.99 -32.99
N GLU A 218 4.65 -7.08 -33.14
CA GLU A 218 4.43 -6.35 -34.40
C GLU A 218 5.55 -5.35 -34.71
N PHE A 219 6.17 -4.76 -33.67
CA PHE A 219 7.35 -3.91 -33.82
C PHE A 219 8.57 -4.71 -34.22
N ILE A 220 8.78 -5.89 -33.59
CA ILE A 220 9.90 -6.77 -33.92
C ILE A 220 9.84 -7.13 -35.40
N ILE A 221 8.70 -7.57 -35.94
CA ILE A 221 8.59 -7.96 -37.35
C ILE A 221 8.53 -6.77 -38.32
N GLY A 222 8.59 -5.53 -37.83
CA GLY A 222 8.61 -4.32 -38.66
C GLY A 222 7.27 -4.00 -39.34
N LYS A 223 6.17 -4.65 -38.92
CA LYS A 223 4.81 -4.37 -39.40
C LYS A 223 4.38 -2.95 -39.01
N VAL A 224 4.80 -2.49 -37.83
CA VAL A 224 4.60 -1.12 -37.35
C VAL A 224 5.95 -0.41 -37.37
N ARG A 225 6.08 0.67 -38.16
CA ARG A 225 7.32 1.46 -38.20
C ARG A 225 7.46 2.24 -36.89
N ARG A 226 8.64 2.21 -36.28
CA ARG A 226 8.94 3.06 -35.12
C ARG A 226 9.03 4.52 -35.53
N ALA A 227 8.65 5.42 -34.61
CA ALA A 227 8.85 6.85 -34.80
C ALA A 227 10.36 7.17 -34.92
N PRO A 228 10.76 8.10 -35.81
CA PRO A 228 12.14 8.55 -35.92
C PRO A 228 12.70 9.00 -34.56
N ALA A 229 14.03 8.92 -34.38
CA ALA A 229 14.66 9.23 -33.09
C ALA A 229 14.36 10.65 -32.58
N TRP A 230 14.25 11.64 -33.47
CA TRP A 230 13.90 13.01 -33.09
C TRP A 230 12.45 13.12 -32.57
N VAL A 231 11.49 12.42 -33.18
CA VAL A 231 10.08 12.35 -32.71
C VAL A 231 10.01 11.69 -31.34
N ARG A 232 10.77 10.62 -31.13
CA ARG A 232 10.85 9.93 -29.84
C ARG A 232 11.47 10.81 -28.75
N ARG A 233 12.50 11.60 -29.08
CA ARG A 233 13.11 12.58 -28.15
C ARG A 233 12.13 13.68 -27.73
N LEU A 234 11.23 14.09 -28.63
CA LEU A 234 10.15 15.04 -28.33
C LEU A 234 8.94 14.40 -27.63
N ASN A 235 8.97 13.09 -27.33
CA ASN A 235 7.84 12.33 -26.78
C ASN A 235 6.56 12.36 -27.64
N LEU A 236 6.70 12.59 -28.95
CA LEU A 236 5.59 12.66 -29.92
C LEU A 236 5.30 11.32 -30.62
N GLU A 237 5.78 10.21 -30.06
CA GLU A 237 5.58 8.87 -30.62
C GLU A 237 4.09 8.52 -30.75
N TRP A 238 3.26 9.00 -29.83
CA TRP A 238 1.81 8.82 -29.88
C TRP A 238 1.18 9.50 -31.11
N VAL A 239 1.62 10.71 -31.47
CA VAL A 239 1.17 11.43 -32.68
C VAL A 239 1.54 10.63 -33.92
N TYR A 240 2.79 10.17 -33.98
CA TYR A 240 3.27 9.35 -35.08
C TYR A 240 2.48 8.05 -35.24
N ARG A 241 2.05 7.41 -34.13
CA ARG A 241 1.19 6.23 -34.18
C ARG A 241 -0.22 6.56 -34.68
N ILE A 242 -0.82 7.68 -34.25
CA ILE A 242 -2.12 8.12 -34.78
C ILE A 242 -2.03 8.28 -36.30
N LEU A 243 -0.95 8.83 -36.84
CA LEU A 243 -0.78 8.95 -38.29
C LEU A 243 -0.69 7.60 -39.02
N GLN A 244 -0.25 6.53 -38.36
CA GLN A 244 -0.13 5.19 -38.95
C GLN A 244 -1.44 4.39 -38.93
N ASP A 245 -2.26 4.56 -37.90
CA ASP A 245 -3.55 3.89 -37.76
C ASP A 245 -4.57 4.89 -37.15
N PRO A 246 -4.99 5.90 -37.94
CA PRO A 246 -5.78 7.01 -37.44
C PRO A 246 -7.11 6.49 -36.91
N VAL A 247 -7.84 5.72 -37.71
CA VAL A 247 -9.19 5.20 -37.41
C VAL A 247 -9.24 4.50 -36.06
N ARG A 248 -8.27 3.63 -35.75
CA ARG A 248 -8.25 2.87 -34.49
C ARG A 248 -7.71 3.68 -33.32
N LEU A 249 -6.67 4.50 -33.54
CA LEU A 249 -5.91 5.08 -32.45
C LEU A 249 -6.40 6.45 -32.00
N TRP A 250 -7.05 7.24 -32.87
CA TRP A 250 -7.48 8.61 -32.51
C TRP A 250 -8.45 8.61 -31.31
N ARG A 251 -9.48 7.75 -31.34
CA ARG A 251 -10.47 7.64 -30.25
C ARG A 251 -9.82 7.17 -28.95
N ARG A 252 -8.90 6.21 -29.05
CA ARG A 252 -8.16 5.66 -27.91
C ARG A 252 -7.30 6.73 -27.24
N TYR A 253 -6.52 7.49 -28.01
CA TYR A 253 -5.67 8.55 -27.46
C TYR A 253 -6.49 9.72 -26.90
N ALA A 254 -7.56 10.14 -27.59
CA ALA A 254 -8.43 11.21 -27.09
C ALA A 254 -9.07 10.85 -25.74
N HIS A 255 -9.68 9.67 -25.64
CA HIS A 255 -10.24 9.18 -24.38
C HIS A 255 -9.17 8.98 -23.30
N GLY A 256 -7.99 8.47 -23.69
CA GLY A 256 -6.85 8.32 -22.80
C GLY A 256 -6.34 9.63 -22.23
N LEU A 257 -6.22 10.68 -23.05
CA LEU A 257 -5.80 12.02 -22.64
C LEU A 257 -6.81 12.67 -21.68
N ILE A 258 -8.10 12.59 -21.98
CA ILE A 258 -9.16 13.14 -21.11
C ILE A 258 -9.12 12.47 -19.74
N LYS A 259 -9.05 11.13 -19.70
CA LYS A 259 -8.96 10.38 -18.45
C LYS A 259 -7.67 10.66 -17.69
N LEU A 260 -6.54 10.68 -18.39
CA LEU A 260 -5.25 11.00 -17.77
C LEU A 260 -5.28 12.40 -17.15
N ALA A 261 -5.83 13.40 -17.86
CA ALA A 261 -5.98 14.75 -17.33
C ALA A 261 -6.83 14.75 -16.06
N ALA A 262 -7.99 14.08 -16.07
CA ALA A 262 -8.86 13.95 -14.90
C ALA A 262 -8.16 13.26 -13.71
N LEU A 263 -7.34 12.23 -13.97
CA LEU A 263 -6.56 11.53 -12.95
C LEU A 263 -5.37 12.37 -12.43
N SER A 264 -4.75 13.17 -13.29
CA SER A 264 -3.54 13.92 -12.96
C SER A 264 -3.81 15.29 -12.33
N LEU A 265 -4.96 15.91 -12.61
CA LEU A 265 -5.25 17.27 -12.16
C LEU A 265 -5.26 17.38 -10.62
N PRO A 266 -5.94 16.50 -9.87
CA PRO A 266 -5.87 16.52 -8.41
C PRO A 266 -4.46 16.24 -7.87
N LEU A 267 -3.68 15.39 -8.55
CA LEU A 267 -2.29 15.14 -8.21
C LEU A 267 -1.41 16.37 -8.43
N ALA A 268 -1.62 17.10 -9.53
CA ALA A 268 -0.92 18.35 -9.79
C ALA A 268 -1.29 19.43 -8.76
N ILE A 269 -2.58 19.56 -8.41
CA ILE A 269 -3.05 20.48 -7.36
C ILE A 269 -2.42 20.10 -6.00
N ALA A 270 -2.43 18.82 -5.64
CA ALA A 270 -1.80 18.33 -4.43
C ALA A 270 -0.30 18.68 -4.41
N ARG A 271 0.41 18.48 -5.53
CA ARG A 271 1.84 18.81 -5.65
C ARG A 271 2.12 20.31 -5.52
N LEU A 272 1.30 21.16 -6.13
CA LEU A 272 1.43 22.61 -5.97
C LEU A 272 1.18 23.04 -4.53
N SER A 273 0.15 22.49 -3.90
CA SER A 273 -0.17 22.78 -2.49
C SER A 273 0.92 22.29 -1.53
N GLU A 274 1.55 21.15 -1.84
CA GLU A 274 2.71 20.64 -1.11
C GLU A 274 3.92 21.57 -1.27
N LEU A 275 4.27 21.98 -2.50
CA LEU A 275 5.40 22.89 -2.70
C LEU A 275 5.22 24.20 -1.91
N ALA A 276 3.99 24.72 -1.80
CA ALA A 276 3.69 25.88 -0.98
C ALA A 276 3.85 25.62 0.53
N ASP A 277 3.33 24.51 1.06
CA ASP A 277 3.45 24.18 2.49
C ASP A 277 4.91 23.92 2.91
N PHE A 278 5.72 23.28 2.06
CA PHE A 278 7.09 22.87 2.40
C PHE A 278 8.15 23.96 2.13
N MET A 279 7.79 25.08 1.50
CA MET A 279 8.69 26.25 1.38
C MET A 279 8.91 26.98 2.70
N VAL A 280 8.02 26.80 3.69
CA VAL A 280 7.98 27.60 4.92
C VAL A 280 8.16 26.75 6.18
N HIS A 281 8.16 25.41 6.07
CA HIS A 281 8.17 24.51 7.22
C HIS A 281 9.36 23.56 7.20
N THR A 282 10.03 23.42 8.34
CA THR A 282 11.04 22.41 8.58
C THR A 282 10.39 21.05 8.84
N LEU A 283 10.94 20.00 8.21
CA LEU A 283 10.43 18.65 8.40
C LEU A 283 11.05 17.98 9.64
N PRO A 284 10.25 17.20 10.40
CA PRO A 284 10.74 16.33 11.46
C PRO A 284 11.87 15.41 10.96
N SER A 285 12.93 15.24 11.77
CA SER A 285 14.03 14.34 11.45
C SER A 285 13.65 12.88 11.74
N ALA A 286 14.33 11.94 11.08
CA ALA A 286 14.15 10.50 11.30
C ALA A 286 14.40 10.08 12.75
N GLU A 287 15.30 10.77 13.45
CA GLU A 287 15.66 10.51 14.85
C GLU A 287 14.52 10.82 15.85
N GLN A 288 13.48 11.55 15.41
CA GLN A 288 12.32 11.87 16.25
C GLN A 288 11.25 10.76 16.27
N VAL A 289 11.47 9.66 15.55
CA VAL A 289 10.57 8.49 15.58
C VAL A 289 10.64 7.88 16.99
N ARG A 290 9.52 8.00 17.73
CA ARG A 290 9.42 7.49 19.10
C ARG A 290 8.11 6.72 19.28
N TRP A 291 8.24 5.42 19.46
CA TRP A 291 7.14 4.55 19.87
C TRP A 291 6.89 4.67 21.37
N TYR A 292 5.64 4.90 21.73
CA TYR A 292 5.17 4.80 23.10
C TYR A 292 4.63 3.39 23.30
N ARG A 293 5.42 2.53 23.95
CA ARG A 293 4.93 1.22 24.41
C ARG A 293 3.96 1.48 25.56
N LEU A 294 2.67 1.33 25.27
CA LEU A 294 1.63 1.49 26.26
C LEU A 294 1.52 0.24 27.12
N TRP A 295 1.81 -0.93 26.53
CA TRP A 295 1.70 -2.21 27.22
C TRP A 295 2.55 -3.30 26.57
N SER A 296 3.01 -4.27 27.36
CA SER A 296 3.70 -5.49 26.89
C SER A 296 3.56 -6.58 27.96
N ASN A 297 3.14 -7.79 27.56
CA ASN A 297 3.24 -9.00 28.37
C ASN A 297 4.08 -10.06 27.63
N ARG A 298 4.06 -11.33 28.09
CA ARG A 298 4.82 -12.42 27.45
C ARG A 298 4.34 -12.79 26.04
N ASP A 299 3.09 -12.49 25.72
CA ASP A 299 2.40 -13.04 24.54
C ASP A 299 1.98 -11.97 23.53
N GLN A 300 1.84 -10.70 23.93
CA GLN A 300 1.39 -9.57 23.10
C GLN A 300 1.95 -8.23 23.61
N SER A 301 1.96 -7.21 22.75
CA SER A 301 2.30 -5.84 23.15
C SER A 301 1.50 -4.79 22.38
N LEU A 302 1.40 -3.58 22.92
CA LEU A 302 0.71 -2.45 22.29
C LEU A 302 1.65 -1.24 22.26
N ALA A 303 1.94 -0.78 21.05
CA ALA A 303 2.78 0.37 20.80
C ALA A 303 2.02 1.43 20.00
N VAL A 304 2.15 2.69 20.39
CA VAL A 304 1.52 3.81 19.69
C VAL A 304 2.60 4.78 19.22
N LEU A 305 2.53 5.19 17.96
CA LEU A 305 3.37 6.24 17.41
C LEU A 305 2.49 7.38 16.94
N ARG A 306 2.73 8.57 17.52
CA ARG A 306 2.07 9.79 17.09
C ARG A 306 2.84 10.42 15.95
N LEU A 307 2.18 10.57 14.80
CA LEU A 307 2.79 11.21 13.64
C LEU A 307 2.80 12.74 13.82
N PRO A 308 3.86 13.42 13.36
CA PRO A 308 3.96 14.87 13.42
C PRO A 308 3.00 15.54 12.43
N THR A 309 2.78 16.84 12.61
CA THR A 309 1.85 17.63 11.76
C THR A 309 2.17 17.55 10.27
N LEU A 310 3.46 17.52 9.92
CA LEU A 310 3.95 17.33 8.56
C LEU A 310 4.83 16.08 8.53
N VAL A 311 4.41 15.09 7.74
CA VAL A 311 5.12 13.80 7.63
C VAL A 311 5.90 13.77 6.33
N GLY A 312 7.22 13.91 6.43
CA GLY A 312 8.14 13.78 5.30
C GLY A 312 8.50 12.32 4.98
N TYR A 313 9.08 12.09 3.80
CA TYR A 313 9.54 10.76 3.39
C TYR A 313 10.55 10.13 4.34
N ALA A 314 11.55 10.89 4.81
CA ALA A 314 12.60 10.35 5.69
C ALA A 314 12.04 9.90 7.05
N TYR A 315 11.12 10.69 7.62
CA TYR A 315 10.44 10.33 8.87
C TYR A 315 9.60 9.06 8.70
N LEU A 316 8.74 9.01 7.69
CA LEU A 316 7.89 7.83 7.47
C LEU A 316 8.72 6.60 7.09
N ARG A 317 9.85 6.76 6.41
CA ARG A 317 10.80 5.68 6.11
C ARG A 317 11.32 5.08 7.41
N ALA A 318 11.79 5.93 8.33
CA ALA A 318 12.24 5.51 9.65
C ALA A 318 11.13 4.83 10.48
N VAL A 319 9.86 5.24 10.35
CA VAL A 319 8.72 4.53 10.95
C VAL A 319 8.62 3.11 10.37
N VAL A 320 8.63 2.96 9.04
CA VAL A 320 8.57 1.63 8.39
C VAL A 320 9.76 0.75 8.79
N ASP A 321 10.96 1.32 8.88
CA ASP A 321 12.16 0.58 9.27
C ASP A 321 12.08 0.17 10.74
N SER A 322 11.62 1.06 11.64
CA SER A 322 11.42 0.72 13.06
C SER A 322 10.39 -0.39 13.30
N LEU A 323 9.38 -0.54 12.43
CA LEU A 323 8.42 -1.63 12.48
C LEU A 323 9.02 -2.96 12.02
N ARG A 324 10.01 -2.93 11.12
CA ARG A 324 10.71 -4.15 10.68
C ARG A 324 11.70 -4.64 11.72
N ASP A 325 12.36 -3.71 12.40
CA ASP A 325 13.36 -4.00 13.42
C ASP A 325 12.69 -4.37 14.77
N ASP A 326 11.36 -4.28 14.87
CA ASP A 326 10.63 -4.68 16.06
C ASP A 326 10.49 -6.20 16.13
N GLU A 327 11.35 -6.83 16.94
CA GLU A 327 11.34 -8.27 17.19
C GLU A 327 10.28 -8.72 18.20
N SER A 328 9.43 -7.81 18.70
CA SER A 328 8.41 -8.15 19.70
C SER A 328 7.31 -9.04 19.13
N VAL A 329 6.99 -10.11 19.87
CA VAL A 329 5.97 -11.09 19.47
C VAL A 329 4.57 -10.50 19.67
N ASN A 330 3.74 -10.59 18.62
CA ASN A 330 2.33 -10.16 18.60
C ASN A 330 2.10 -8.72 19.10
N THR A 331 2.85 -7.77 18.55
CA THR A 331 2.64 -6.35 18.84
C THR A 331 1.59 -5.75 17.92
N LEU A 332 0.59 -5.08 18.51
CA LEU A 332 -0.30 -4.17 17.83
C LEU A 332 0.31 -2.77 17.83
N HIS A 333 0.53 -2.22 16.65
CA HIS A 333 1.13 -0.91 16.41
C HIS A 333 0.07 0.08 15.96
N LEU A 334 -0.21 1.11 16.74
CA LEU A 334 -1.14 2.18 16.35
C LEU A 334 -0.38 3.39 15.81
N LEU A 335 -0.65 3.77 14.56
CA LEU A 335 -0.17 5.01 13.94
C LEU A 335 -1.24 6.09 14.07
N ASP A 336 -0.98 7.09 14.91
CA ASP A 336 -1.93 8.18 15.14
C ASP A 336 -1.70 9.35 14.16
N PHE A 337 -2.66 9.54 13.25
CA PHE A 337 -2.71 10.63 12.27
C PHE A 337 -3.50 11.86 12.76
N SER A 338 -3.97 11.88 14.01
CA SER A 338 -4.82 12.96 14.56
C SER A 338 -4.23 14.36 14.35
N ALA A 339 -2.92 14.51 14.55
CA ALA A 339 -2.20 15.77 14.36
C ALA A 339 -1.77 16.02 12.90
N VAL A 340 -1.84 15.00 12.03
CA VAL A 340 -1.29 15.04 10.67
C VAL A 340 -2.15 15.94 9.79
N ARG A 341 -1.56 17.07 9.39
CA ARG A 341 -2.13 17.96 8.39
C ARG A 341 -1.80 17.49 6.98
N ARG A 342 -0.58 16.98 6.75
CA ARG A 342 -0.10 16.59 5.43
C ARG A 342 1.00 15.53 5.51
N VAL A 343 0.97 14.62 4.54
CA VAL A 343 2.03 13.67 4.25
C VAL A 343 2.62 14.06 2.89
N GLU A 344 3.95 14.01 2.75
CA GLU A 344 4.61 14.29 1.48
C GLU A 344 4.19 13.24 0.43
N LEU A 345 3.89 13.68 -0.80
CA LEU A 345 3.41 12.86 -1.91
C LEU A 345 4.36 11.70 -2.20
N LYS A 346 5.67 11.93 -2.15
CA LYS A 346 6.68 10.86 -2.36
C LYS A 346 6.69 9.85 -1.20
N ALA A 347 6.22 10.24 -0.01
CA ALA A 347 6.07 9.37 1.15
C ALA A 347 4.79 8.51 1.10
N HIS A 348 3.81 8.85 0.27
CA HIS A 348 2.58 8.05 0.14
C HIS A 348 2.83 6.59 -0.28
N GLN A 349 3.92 6.32 -1.01
CA GLN A 349 4.35 4.96 -1.33
C GLN A 349 4.66 4.12 -0.08
N LEU A 350 5.18 4.75 0.98
CA LEU A 350 5.47 4.06 2.23
C LEU A 350 4.20 3.59 2.93
N LEU A 351 3.11 4.36 2.83
CA LEU A 351 1.81 3.93 3.35
C LEU A 351 1.26 2.73 2.57
N LEU A 352 1.42 2.72 1.24
CA LEU A 352 1.07 1.55 0.43
C LEU A 352 1.92 0.34 0.80
N THR A 353 3.22 0.56 1.03
CA THR A 353 4.15 -0.48 1.50
C THR A 353 3.70 -1.06 2.84
N LEU A 354 3.30 -0.20 3.79
CA LEU A 354 2.75 -0.64 5.09
C LEU A 354 1.49 -1.49 4.93
N GLY A 355 0.55 -1.09 4.07
CA GLY A 355 -0.66 -1.87 3.80
C GLY A 355 -0.35 -3.25 3.21
N GLU A 356 0.61 -3.35 2.29
CA GLU A 356 1.06 -4.64 1.75
C GLU A 356 1.68 -5.52 2.85
N MET A 357 2.51 -4.95 3.73
CA MET A 357 3.13 -5.68 4.84
C MET A 357 2.08 -6.23 5.81
N GLN A 358 1.04 -5.46 6.10
CA GLN A 358 -0.06 -5.88 6.97
C GLN A 358 -0.90 -7.01 6.34
N GLN A 359 -1.23 -6.92 5.04
CA GLN A 359 -1.99 -7.97 4.34
C GLN A 359 -1.30 -9.34 4.40
N HIS A 360 0.03 -9.34 4.47
CA HIS A 360 0.84 -10.55 4.61
C HIS A 360 1.13 -10.94 6.07
N LYS A 361 0.44 -10.33 7.05
CA LYS A 361 0.55 -10.59 8.49
C LYS A 361 1.98 -10.47 9.03
N GLN A 362 2.77 -9.52 8.52
CA GLN A 362 4.13 -9.28 9.05
C GLN A 362 4.10 -8.56 10.40
N PHE A 363 3.13 -7.66 10.60
CA PHE A 363 2.85 -6.97 11.86
C PHE A 363 1.43 -6.40 11.83
N ASP A 364 0.84 -6.16 12.99
CA ASP A 364 -0.50 -5.60 13.10
C ASP A 364 -0.40 -4.09 13.29
N VAL A 365 -0.55 -3.33 12.20
CA VAL A 365 -0.55 -1.86 12.25
C VAL A 365 -1.98 -1.36 12.06
N GLN A 366 -2.44 -0.42 12.89
CA GLN A 366 -3.72 0.28 12.72
C GLN A 366 -3.54 1.80 12.66
N CYS A 367 -4.26 2.49 11.77
CA CYS A 367 -4.14 3.93 11.55
C CYS A 367 -5.30 4.71 12.17
N LEU A 368 -5.01 5.58 13.14
CA LEU A 368 -6.01 6.34 13.90
C LEU A 368 -6.12 7.78 13.38
N GLY A 369 -7.25 8.45 13.64
CA GLY A 369 -7.33 9.92 13.57
C GLY A 369 -7.21 10.57 12.19
N ILE A 370 -7.40 9.84 11.09
CA ILE A 370 -7.26 10.39 9.73
C ILE A 370 -8.38 11.38 9.42
N SER A 371 -8.03 12.68 9.41
CA SER A 371 -8.98 13.75 9.11
C SER A 371 -9.60 13.63 7.70
N PRO A 372 -10.82 14.15 7.46
CA PRO A 372 -11.44 14.13 6.13
C PRO A 372 -10.60 14.83 5.04
N ARG A 373 -9.84 15.86 5.42
CA ARG A 373 -8.91 16.56 4.52
C ARG A 373 -7.74 15.64 4.15
N LEU A 374 -7.10 15.04 5.14
CA LEU A 374 -5.99 14.11 4.89
C LEU A 374 -6.44 12.90 4.06
N ARG A 375 -7.64 12.38 4.30
CA ARG A 375 -8.24 11.31 3.48
C ARG A 375 -8.33 11.67 2.01
N ARG A 376 -8.70 12.92 1.68
CA ARG A 376 -8.74 13.39 0.28
C ARG A 376 -7.33 13.44 -0.31
N ASP A 377 -6.37 13.99 0.41
CA ASP A 377 -4.97 14.11 -0.04
C ASP A 377 -4.36 12.72 -0.31
N LEU A 378 -4.52 11.77 0.62
CA LEU A 378 -4.04 10.38 0.47
C LEU A 378 -4.75 9.64 -0.67
N SER A 379 -6.02 9.93 -0.94
CA SER A 379 -6.80 9.30 -2.01
C SER A 379 -6.27 9.63 -3.41
N VAL A 380 -5.66 10.81 -3.61
CA VAL A 380 -5.13 11.24 -4.91
C VAL A 380 -4.08 10.28 -5.46
N THR A 381 -3.24 9.73 -4.59
CA THR A 381 -2.25 8.68 -4.92
C THR A 381 -2.74 7.26 -4.61
N ARG A 382 -4.01 7.12 -4.20
CA ARG A 382 -4.62 5.88 -3.70
C ARG A 382 -3.92 5.28 -2.46
N ALA A 383 -3.17 6.06 -1.69
CA ALA A 383 -2.59 5.61 -0.43
C ALA A 383 -3.66 5.21 0.58
N MET A 384 -4.87 5.80 0.48
CA MET A 384 -6.02 5.38 1.28
C MET A 384 -6.42 3.92 1.04
N ASP A 385 -6.13 3.31 -0.11
CA ASP A 385 -6.47 1.90 -0.35
C ASP A 385 -5.77 0.96 0.64
N ALA A 386 -4.57 1.34 1.12
CA ALA A 386 -3.83 0.60 2.12
C ALA A 386 -4.31 0.85 3.56
N VAL A 387 -5.04 1.95 3.79
CA VAL A 387 -5.36 2.47 5.12
C VAL A 387 -6.85 2.36 5.46
N GLN A 388 -7.72 2.16 4.46
CA GLN A 388 -9.18 2.18 4.58
C GLN A 388 -9.81 1.07 5.44
N GLY A 389 -9.06 0.04 5.83
CA GLY A 389 -9.55 -1.06 6.67
C GLY A 389 -9.39 -0.84 8.18
N GLN A 390 -8.92 0.34 8.63
CA GLN A 390 -8.36 0.51 9.98
C GLN A 390 -8.91 1.71 10.75
N HIS A 391 -10.19 2.04 10.59
CA HIS A 391 -10.72 3.29 11.15
C HIS A 391 -11.24 3.14 12.58
N VAL A 392 -10.46 3.65 13.52
CA VAL A 392 -10.87 3.94 14.91
C VAL A 392 -10.87 5.47 15.09
N GLY A 393 -11.91 6.03 15.69
CA GLY A 393 -12.00 7.48 15.92
C GLY A 393 -11.10 7.92 17.08
N THR A 394 -10.58 9.15 17.07
CA THR A 394 -9.72 9.68 18.15
C THR A 394 -10.31 10.96 18.74
N LEU A 395 -10.33 11.06 20.07
CA LEU A 395 -10.63 12.24 20.88
C LEU A 395 -9.42 12.49 21.80
N GLU A 396 -8.54 13.42 21.44
CA GLU A 396 -7.34 13.71 22.22
C GLU A 396 -7.54 14.99 23.04
N VAL A 397 -7.35 14.93 24.36
CA VAL A 397 -7.36 16.14 25.22
C VAL A 397 -6.08 16.17 26.06
N ILE A 398 -5.09 16.93 25.59
CA ILE A 398 -3.84 17.15 26.32
C ILE A 398 -3.95 18.51 27.04
N GLY A 399 -3.94 18.49 28.37
CA GLY A 399 -3.74 19.67 29.20
C GLY A 399 -2.31 19.68 29.75
N THR A 400 -1.63 20.81 29.68
CA THR A 400 -0.37 21.05 30.39
C THR A 400 -0.60 22.13 31.43
N ASP A 401 -0.42 21.80 32.71
CA ASP A 401 -0.44 22.76 33.80
C ASP A 401 0.90 22.74 34.56
N GLU A 402 1.37 23.93 34.92
CA GLU A 402 2.56 24.27 35.72
C GLU A 402 3.57 23.13 36.04
N GLY A 403 4.37 22.73 35.04
CA GLY A 403 5.52 21.84 35.26
C GLY A 403 5.19 20.37 35.54
N ARG A 404 3.92 19.96 35.50
CA ARG A 404 3.48 18.56 35.61
C ARG A 404 3.02 18.04 34.25
N THR A 405 3.40 16.80 33.93
CA THR A 405 2.92 16.14 32.72
C THR A 405 1.63 15.39 33.04
N PHE A 406 0.50 15.95 32.67
CA PHE A 406 -0.78 15.24 32.55
C PHE A 406 -1.02 14.87 31.09
N SER A 407 -1.53 13.66 30.84
CA SER A 407 -1.96 13.25 29.51
C SER A 407 -3.24 12.43 29.59
N CYS A 408 -4.20 12.77 28.74
CA CYS A 408 -5.45 12.04 28.59
C CYS A 408 -5.76 11.86 27.11
N ARG A 409 -5.95 10.61 26.67
CA ARG A 409 -6.25 10.30 25.27
C ARG A 409 -7.35 9.29 25.17
N SER A 410 -8.44 9.67 24.52
CA SER A 410 -9.59 8.79 24.27
C SER A 410 -9.62 8.34 22.81
N TYR A 411 -9.93 7.08 22.59
CA TYR A 411 -10.08 6.48 21.27
C TYR A 411 -11.47 5.86 21.20
N ALA A 412 -12.27 6.29 20.24
CA ALA A 412 -13.60 5.77 19.97
C ALA A 412 -13.50 4.49 19.14
N LEU A 413 -13.83 3.37 19.78
CA LEU A 413 -13.93 2.04 19.22
C LEU A 413 -15.33 1.80 18.64
N HIS A 414 -15.54 0.64 17.99
CA HIS A 414 -16.85 0.24 17.45
C HIS A 414 -17.91 0.14 18.56
N ASP A 415 -17.55 -0.51 19.69
CA ASP A 415 -18.47 -0.80 20.80
C ASP A 415 -18.14 -0.03 22.10
N GLY A 416 -17.27 0.98 22.03
CA GLY A 416 -16.86 1.70 23.24
C GLY A 416 -15.89 2.86 23.02
N VAL A 417 -15.38 3.41 24.12
CA VAL A 417 -14.33 4.43 24.13
C VAL A 417 -13.23 3.97 25.06
N ILE A 418 -11.98 3.88 24.60
CA ILE A 418 -10.82 3.61 25.46
C ILE A 418 -10.06 4.90 25.75
N THR A 419 -9.89 5.23 27.02
CA THR A 419 -9.14 6.39 27.48
C THR A 419 -7.89 5.95 28.21
N PHE A 420 -6.73 6.41 27.75
CA PHE A 420 -5.47 6.27 28.44
C PHE A 420 -5.19 7.54 29.23
N ILE A 421 -4.94 7.37 30.53
CA ILE A 421 -4.53 8.45 31.43
C ILE A 421 -3.07 8.19 31.82
N GLY A 422 -2.23 9.23 31.75
CA GLY A 422 -0.82 9.11 32.09
C GLY A 422 -0.23 10.35 32.75
N GLY A 423 0.80 10.11 33.56
CA GLY A 423 1.53 11.11 34.33
C GLY A 423 0.95 11.38 35.72
N GLU A 424 1.17 12.60 36.23
CA GLU A 424 0.60 13.04 37.51
C GLU A 424 -0.77 13.65 37.26
N VAL A 425 -1.78 13.16 37.99
CA VAL A 425 -3.19 13.44 37.68
C VAL A 425 -3.89 14.03 38.90
N SER A 426 -4.48 15.21 38.73
CA SER A 426 -5.27 15.92 39.73
C SER A 426 -6.67 16.30 39.22
N ALA A 427 -7.55 16.73 40.12
CA ALA A 427 -8.89 17.19 39.70
C ALA A 427 -8.87 18.42 38.77
N SER A 428 -7.88 19.31 38.93
CA SER A 428 -7.74 20.48 38.05
C SER A 428 -7.38 20.06 36.63
N ASP A 429 -6.58 19.00 36.46
CA ASP A 429 -6.25 18.46 35.15
C ASP A 429 -7.49 17.92 34.42
N PHE A 430 -8.36 17.21 35.15
CA PHE A 430 -9.62 16.72 34.61
C PHE A 430 -10.61 17.85 34.28
N ALA A 431 -10.67 18.89 35.11
CA ALA A 431 -11.52 20.06 34.88
C ALA A 431 -11.03 20.89 33.68
N ALA A 432 -9.72 21.12 33.58
CA ALA A 432 -9.09 21.86 32.49
C ALA A 432 -9.28 21.17 31.13
N THR A 433 -9.42 19.84 31.14
CA THR A 433 -9.64 19.03 29.93
C THR A 433 -11.11 18.70 29.67
N GLY A 434 -12.04 19.07 30.55
CA GLY A 434 -13.45 18.65 30.42
C GLY A 434 -13.62 17.13 30.39
N PHE A 435 -12.66 16.38 30.96
CA PHE A 435 -12.57 14.94 30.85
C PHE A 435 -13.78 14.24 31.48
N ILE A 436 -14.19 14.68 32.67
CA ILE A 436 -15.32 14.12 33.43
C ILE A 436 -16.64 14.32 32.68
N GLU A 437 -16.84 15.50 32.09
CA GLU A 437 -18.02 15.81 31.28
C GLU A 437 -18.07 14.95 30.00
N SER A 438 -16.91 14.81 29.33
CA SER A 438 -16.77 13.99 28.13
C SER A 438 -17.02 12.50 28.40
N LEU A 439 -16.49 11.96 29.50
CA LEU A 439 -16.78 10.61 29.97
C LEU A 439 -18.27 10.41 30.30
N GLY A 440 -18.87 11.37 31.00
CA GLY A 440 -20.29 11.36 31.34
C GLY A 440 -21.18 11.33 30.08
N HIS A 441 -20.82 12.06 29.02
CA HIS A 441 -21.52 11.97 27.75
C HIS A 441 -21.28 10.65 27.01
N ALA A 442 -20.04 10.14 26.99
CA ALA A 442 -19.69 8.92 26.28
C ALA A 442 -20.37 7.67 26.87
N SER A 443 -20.51 7.62 28.20
CA SER A 443 -21.07 6.47 28.94
C SER A 443 -22.59 6.27 28.81
N ARG A 444 -23.32 7.25 28.27
CA ARG A 444 -24.79 7.13 28.08
C ARG A 444 -25.16 6.01 27.12
N ASP A 445 -24.37 5.83 26.06
CA ASP A 445 -24.69 4.94 24.95
C ASP A 445 -23.62 3.86 24.71
N ARG A 446 -22.45 3.91 25.38
CA ARG A 446 -21.27 3.08 25.07
C ARG A 446 -20.45 2.72 26.30
N ASP A 447 -19.77 1.58 26.25
CA ASP A 447 -18.80 1.18 27.28
C ASP A 447 -17.56 2.08 27.25
N CYS A 448 -17.13 2.55 28.42
CA CYS A 448 -15.97 3.42 28.59
C CYS A 448 -14.85 2.68 29.33
N TYR A 449 -13.78 2.37 28.61
CA TYR A 449 -12.58 1.72 29.15
C TYR A 449 -11.60 2.79 29.60
N ILE A 450 -11.19 2.78 30.86
CA ILE A 450 -10.24 3.75 31.42
C ILE A 450 -8.98 2.99 31.83
N ASP A 451 -7.89 3.23 31.12
CA ASP A 451 -6.60 2.66 31.38
C ASP A 451 -5.73 3.59 32.23
N LEU A 452 -5.33 3.11 33.40
CA LEU A 452 -4.56 3.87 34.38
C LEU A 452 -3.08 3.46 34.44
N ARG A 453 -2.57 2.66 33.49
CA ARG A 453 -1.18 2.13 33.55
C ARG A 453 -0.13 3.22 33.49
N GLY A 454 -0.42 4.28 32.75
CA GLY A 454 0.48 5.43 32.59
C GLY A 454 0.50 6.38 33.78
N VAL A 455 -0.38 6.19 34.78
CA VAL A 455 -0.50 7.09 35.92
C VAL A 455 0.66 6.84 36.89
N THR A 456 1.49 7.86 37.08
CA THR A 456 2.62 7.83 38.02
C THR A 456 2.19 8.25 39.42
N LEU A 457 1.26 9.22 39.50
CA LEU A 457 0.67 9.69 40.75
C LEU A 457 -0.80 10.08 40.51
N LEU A 458 -1.70 9.51 41.28
CA LEU A 458 -3.12 9.88 41.28
C LEU A 458 -3.40 10.67 42.56
N HIS A 459 -3.50 12.00 42.45
CA HIS A 459 -3.80 12.83 43.61
C HIS A 459 -5.19 12.48 44.17
N SER A 460 -5.40 12.62 45.48
CA SER A 460 -6.68 12.33 46.13
C SER A 460 -7.85 13.10 45.48
N SER A 461 -7.60 14.31 44.96
CA SER A 461 -8.59 15.09 44.23
C SER A 461 -9.03 14.42 42.92
N ALA A 462 -8.10 13.82 42.16
CA ALA A 462 -8.42 13.05 40.96
C ALA A 462 -9.19 11.76 41.30
N ILE A 463 -8.84 11.10 42.41
CA ILE A 463 -9.55 9.91 42.90
C ILE A 463 -11.01 10.24 43.20
N VAL A 464 -11.27 11.34 43.90
CA VAL A 464 -12.62 11.82 44.19
C VAL A 464 -13.38 12.16 42.91
N ALA A 465 -12.72 12.80 41.93
CA ALA A 465 -13.33 13.13 40.65
C ALA A 465 -13.72 11.88 39.83
N LEU A 466 -12.94 10.80 39.91
CA LEU A 466 -13.26 9.52 39.25
C LEU A 466 -14.26 8.66 40.02
N SER A 467 -14.47 8.95 41.31
CA SER A 467 -15.32 8.14 42.19
C SER A 467 -16.75 7.86 41.68
N PRO A 468 -17.45 8.80 41.02
CA PRO A 468 -18.79 8.53 40.49
C PRO A 468 -18.80 7.46 39.39
N PHE A 469 -17.67 7.22 38.74
CA PHE A 469 -17.54 6.28 37.63
C PHE A 469 -17.10 4.88 38.07
N PHE A 470 -16.83 4.65 39.37
CA PHE A 470 -16.52 3.31 39.89
C PHE A 470 -17.77 2.46 40.16
N GLN A 471 -18.93 3.09 40.29
CA GLN A 471 -20.19 2.41 40.49
C GLN A 471 -20.97 2.43 39.17
N ARG A 472 -21.45 1.26 38.76
CA ARG A 472 -22.30 1.16 37.58
C ARG A 472 -23.62 1.88 37.84
N ASP A 473 -23.94 2.88 37.04
CA ASP A 473 -25.27 3.48 37.04
C ASP A 473 -26.28 2.42 36.53
N PRO A 474 -27.30 2.03 37.33
CA PRO A 474 -28.30 1.05 36.91
C PRO A 474 -29.11 1.49 35.69
N GLU A 475 -29.20 2.79 35.41
CA GLU A 475 -29.98 3.35 34.31
C GLU A 475 -29.17 3.57 33.01
N SER A 476 -27.83 3.42 33.03
CA SER A 476 -26.98 3.59 31.84
C SER A 476 -26.83 2.29 31.03
N GLN A 477 -26.91 2.39 29.70
CA GLN A 477 -26.64 1.22 28.83
C GLN A 477 -25.13 0.89 28.75
N GLY A 478 -24.26 1.87 28.93
CA GLY A 478 -22.80 1.69 28.99
C GLY A 478 -22.25 1.57 30.41
N GLY A 479 -21.18 0.79 30.58
CA GLY A 479 -20.43 0.65 31.83
C GLY A 479 -19.05 1.31 31.79
N PHE A 480 -18.52 1.67 32.95
CA PHE A 480 -17.13 2.07 33.10
C PHE A 480 -16.29 0.87 33.51
N VAL A 481 -15.20 0.64 32.78
CA VAL A 481 -14.33 -0.49 33.07
C VAL A 481 -12.89 -0.02 33.14
N PHE A 482 -12.27 -0.29 34.28
CA PHE A 482 -10.89 0.13 34.53
C PHE A 482 -9.92 -1.00 34.19
N SER A 483 -8.82 -0.65 33.53
CA SER A 483 -7.75 -1.57 33.20
C SER A 483 -6.40 -1.07 33.72
N GLY A 484 -5.51 -2.04 33.99
CA GLY A 484 -4.12 -1.76 34.27
C GLY A 484 -3.85 -0.90 35.51
N ILE A 485 -4.64 -1.15 36.55
CA ILE A 485 -4.42 -0.61 37.89
C ILE A 485 -3.18 -1.29 38.50
N ASN A 486 -2.06 -0.58 38.54
CA ASN A 486 -0.83 -1.06 39.16
C ASN A 486 -0.93 -1.08 40.71
N ALA A 487 0.04 -1.68 41.40
CA ALA A 487 0.02 -1.81 42.86
C ALA A 487 -0.01 -0.46 43.60
N HIS A 488 0.65 0.57 43.05
CA HIS A 488 0.68 1.91 43.63
C HIS A 488 -0.67 2.61 43.52
N VAL A 489 -1.28 2.57 42.33
CA VAL A 489 -2.61 3.12 42.09
C VAL A 489 -3.66 2.36 42.93
N ARG A 490 -3.54 1.03 43.04
CA ARG A 490 -4.37 0.21 43.93
C ARG A 490 -4.25 0.65 45.40
N GLN A 491 -3.03 0.90 45.87
CA GLN A 491 -2.80 1.38 47.23
C GLN A 491 -3.39 2.78 47.46
N MET A 492 -3.31 3.67 46.47
CA MET A 492 -3.92 5.00 46.53
C MET A 492 -5.45 4.92 46.61
N PHE A 493 -6.09 4.02 45.87
CA PHE A 493 -7.54 3.77 45.98
C PHE A 493 -7.94 3.29 47.37
N VAL A 494 -7.18 2.33 47.93
CA VAL A 494 -7.41 1.82 49.29
C VAL A 494 -7.23 2.92 50.34
N MET A 495 -6.19 3.76 50.20
CA MET A 495 -5.95 4.89 51.12
C MET A 495 -7.04 5.97 51.04
N ALA A 496 -7.67 6.13 49.88
CA ALA A 496 -8.78 7.07 49.69
C ALA A 496 -10.13 6.53 50.20
N GLY A 497 -10.19 5.30 50.73
CA GLY A 497 -11.42 4.71 51.27
C GLY A 497 -12.44 4.28 50.21
N LEU A 498 -12.02 4.17 48.94
CA LEU A 498 -12.87 3.69 47.86
C LEU A 498 -12.66 2.19 47.66
N GLY A 499 -13.76 1.45 47.45
CA GLY A 499 -13.69 0.07 46.97
C GLY A 499 -13.04 0.04 45.58
N MET A 500 -12.27 -1.01 45.29
CA MET A 500 -11.76 -1.22 43.92
C MET A 500 -12.95 -1.38 42.95
N PRO A 501 -12.86 -0.91 41.70
CA PRO A 501 -13.91 -1.16 40.71
C PRO A 501 -14.15 -2.67 40.56
N ASP A 502 -15.40 -3.05 40.27
CA ASP A 502 -15.81 -4.45 40.03
C ASP A 502 -14.86 -5.09 39.01
N THR A 503 -14.11 -6.10 39.45
CA THR A 503 -13.07 -6.85 38.72
C THR A 503 -12.45 -6.10 37.53
N PRO A 504 -11.33 -5.36 37.72
CA PRO A 504 -10.67 -4.69 36.60
C PRO A 504 -10.37 -5.69 35.48
N LEU A 505 -10.58 -5.28 34.24
CA LEU A 505 -10.35 -6.15 33.08
C LEU A 505 -8.93 -6.67 33.13
N THR A 506 -8.80 -7.96 32.92
CA THR A 506 -7.50 -8.54 32.60
C THR A 506 -7.03 -7.99 31.25
N ASP A 507 -5.71 -7.90 31.08
CA ASP A 507 -5.12 -7.37 29.85
C ASP A 507 -5.61 -8.11 28.59
N GLN A 508 -5.86 -9.41 28.69
CA GLN A 508 -6.40 -10.23 27.60
C GLN A 508 -7.84 -9.87 27.22
N GLN A 509 -8.69 -9.57 28.21
CA GLN A 509 -10.08 -9.17 27.95
C GLN A 509 -10.14 -7.80 27.27
N LEU A 510 -9.25 -6.87 27.63
CA LEU A 510 -9.15 -5.57 26.97
C LEU A 510 -8.79 -5.72 25.48
N LEU A 511 -7.83 -6.60 25.16
CA LEU A 511 -7.36 -6.81 23.78
C LEU A 511 -8.40 -7.46 22.89
N ASN A 512 -9.09 -8.50 23.38
CA ASN A 512 -10.18 -9.14 22.62
C ASN A 512 -11.26 -8.11 22.24
N MET A 513 -11.58 -7.16 23.13
CA MET A 513 -12.53 -6.09 22.84
C MET A 513 -11.99 -5.03 21.88
N LEU A 514 -10.71 -4.65 21.96
CA LEU A 514 -10.07 -3.74 20.99
C LEU A 514 -10.03 -4.33 19.58
N CYS A 515 -9.94 -5.65 19.46
CA CYS A 515 -9.91 -6.39 18.20
C CYS A 515 -11.32 -6.76 17.66
N GLY A 516 -12.40 -6.42 18.37
CA GLY A 516 -13.78 -6.73 17.95
C GLY A 516 -14.22 -8.18 18.20
N GLU A 517 -13.49 -8.96 18.99
CA GLU A 517 -13.89 -10.28 19.46
C GLU A 517 -14.70 -10.13 20.77
N VAL A 518 -16.02 -9.98 20.63
CA VAL A 518 -16.94 -9.93 21.77
C VAL A 518 -16.83 -11.23 22.57
N PRO A 519 -16.55 -11.22 23.89
CA PRO A 519 -16.77 -12.41 24.70
C PRO A 519 -18.27 -12.69 24.72
N GLN A 520 -18.69 -13.91 24.37
CA GLN A 520 -20.08 -14.32 24.57
C GLN A 520 -20.45 -14.03 26.02
N ARG A 521 -21.40 -13.11 26.21
CA ARG A 521 -21.97 -12.75 27.51
C ARG A 521 -22.61 -14.01 28.08
N GLY A 522 -21.97 -14.60 29.09
CA GLY A 522 -22.52 -15.67 29.91
C GLY A 522 -23.46 -15.12 30.98
#